data_AF-K0JSM4-F1
#
_entry.id   AF-K0JSM4-F1
#
_cell.length_a   1.000
_cell.length_b   1.000
_cell.length_c   1.000
_cell.angle_alpha   90.00
_cell.angle_beta   90.00
_cell.angle_gamma   90.00
#
_symmetry.space_group_name_H-M   'P 1'
#
loop_
_entity.id
_entity.type
_entity.pdbx_description
1 polymer ?
#
loop_
_entity_poly.entity_id
_entity_poly.type
_entity_poly.pdbx_seq_one_letter_code
_entity_poly.pdbx_strand_id
1 'polypeptide(L)'
;MSDPLATVVGMIKTRTLTLAVVALLAATALPATAAPEVPSPQSAVPSDVTVAFAVYDRALGRTTLSHNSHKQIRSASVVKLLIALDYLEARGPDATIPPEDLNRLVPMLRSSDDYAASELWVLNGWEKIVERMAAKLGLEDTAPPVDVGFWGYTALSAADVVKIYRYVLDEAHPKYRAFIMDNLHQATTCATDGFDQSFGLPSAVPGEVAYKQGWSRFGDTPPRPCVEPPHDRTPLPAAKDGPPPRTAPAADVDLTRPAMHTTGTYGPADRKIMAVLTLEPVGTTWDTSAHRLTTVTKAVYLADRVLTQ
;
A
#
# COMPACT_ATOMS: atom_id res chain seq x y z
N MET A 1 -54.59 47.67 67.93
CA MET A 1 -55.98 47.33 67.56
C MET A 1 -56.01 45.86 67.20
N SER A 2 -56.78 45.11 67.99
CA SER A 2 -57.32 43.76 67.70
C SER A 2 -56.38 42.54 67.75
N ASP A 3 -56.41 41.87 68.90
CA ASP A 3 -56.27 40.41 69.10
C ASP A 3 -57.44 39.65 68.42
N PRO A 4 -57.41 38.31 68.15
CA PRO A 4 -57.26 37.29 69.21
C PRO A 4 -56.72 35.86 68.87
N LEU A 5 -56.34 35.15 69.95
CA LEU A 5 -56.49 33.71 70.32
C LEU A 5 -56.48 32.57 69.28
N ALA A 6 -55.63 31.56 69.50
CA ALA A 6 -55.98 30.12 69.59
C ALA A 6 -54.73 29.26 69.94
N THR A 7 -54.70 28.65 71.14
CA THR A 7 -54.99 27.22 71.42
C THR A 7 -53.79 26.27 71.22
N VAL A 8 -53.33 25.71 72.35
CA VAL A 8 -52.28 24.71 72.50
C VAL A 8 -52.85 23.31 72.27
N VAL A 9 -52.20 22.49 71.44
CA VAL A 9 -52.32 21.03 71.45
C VAL A 9 -50.93 20.43 71.33
N GLY A 10 -50.53 19.66 72.34
CA GLY A 10 -49.27 18.91 72.36
C GLY A 10 -49.34 17.67 71.48
N MET A 11 -48.22 17.33 70.84
CA MET A 11 -48.04 16.04 70.18
C MET A 11 -46.68 15.44 70.54
N ILE A 12 -46.76 14.19 70.98
CA ILE A 12 -45.71 13.31 71.46
C ILE A 12 -44.70 13.04 70.35
N LYS A 13 -43.40 13.24 70.62
CA LYS A 13 -42.29 12.87 69.71
C LYS A 13 -41.92 11.40 69.93
N THR A 14 -42.34 10.53 69.02
CA THR A 14 -41.80 9.17 68.89
C THR A 14 -40.42 9.25 68.21
N ARG A 15 -39.37 8.80 68.89
CA ARG A 15 -38.02 8.68 68.31
C ARG A 15 -37.90 7.32 67.60
N THR A 16 -37.78 7.33 66.28
CA THR A 16 -37.42 6.15 65.49
C THR A 16 -35.90 6.06 65.41
N LEU A 17 -35.31 4.97 65.92
CA LEU A 17 -33.90 4.63 65.70
C LEU A 17 -33.77 3.95 64.34
N THR A 18 -33.02 4.53 63.42
CA THR A 18 -32.65 3.90 62.15
C THR A 18 -31.29 3.22 62.32
N LEU A 19 -31.24 1.89 62.31
CA LEU A 19 -29.99 1.13 62.20
C LEU A 19 -29.51 1.19 60.74
N ALA A 20 -28.37 1.81 60.49
CA ALA A 20 -27.69 1.76 59.21
C ALA A 20 -26.85 0.47 59.13
N VAL A 21 -27.28 -0.49 58.31
CA VAL A 21 -26.47 -1.66 57.95
C VAL A 21 -25.56 -1.24 56.79
N VAL A 22 -24.26 -1.11 57.06
CA VAL A 22 -23.25 -0.89 56.02
C VAL A 22 -22.84 -2.26 55.48
N ALA A 23 -23.37 -2.63 54.32
CA ALA A 23 -22.93 -3.82 53.58
C ALA A 23 -21.62 -3.48 52.84
N LEU A 24 -20.51 -4.08 53.27
CA LEU A 24 -19.22 -3.97 52.60
C LEU A 24 -19.20 -4.92 51.41
N LEU A 25 -19.52 -4.43 50.22
CA LEU A 25 -19.36 -5.16 48.96
C LEU A 25 -17.88 -5.14 48.54
N ALA A 26 -17.16 -6.23 48.81
CA ALA A 26 -15.85 -6.47 48.23
C ALA A 26 -16.05 -6.86 46.74
N ALA A 27 -15.92 -5.89 45.84
CA ALA A 27 -15.87 -6.16 44.42
C ALA A 27 -14.52 -6.79 44.07
N THR A 28 -14.49 -8.11 43.88
CA THR A 28 -13.34 -8.78 43.26
C THR A 28 -13.27 -8.36 41.80
N ALA A 29 -12.34 -7.47 41.46
CA ALA A 29 -12.05 -7.15 40.07
C ALA A 29 -11.56 -8.42 39.37
N LEU A 30 -12.29 -8.88 38.36
CA LEU A 30 -11.83 -9.93 37.47
C LEU A 30 -10.53 -9.45 36.81
N PRO A 31 -9.51 -10.32 36.64
CA PRO A 31 -8.31 -9.94 35.92
C PRO A 31 -8.70 -9.51 34.51
N ALA A 32 -8.37 -8.28 34.13
CA ALA A 32 -8.49 -7.82 32.76
C ALA A 32 -7.66 -8.76 31.89
N THR A 33 -8.31 -9.53 31.02
CA THR A 33 -7.62 -10.29 29.97
C THR A 33 -6.82 -9.29 29.15
N ALA A 34 -5.49 -9.37 29.22
CA ALA A 34 -4.62 -8.55 28.40
C ALA A 34 -4.99 -8.74 26.93
N ALA A 35 -5.21 -7.63 26.21
CA ALA A 35 -5.42 -7.69 24.77
C ALA A 35 -4.21 -8.40 24.13
N PRO A 36 -4.42 -9.24 23.09
CA PRO A 36 -3.32 -9.89 22.41
C PRO A 36 -2.33 -8.84 21.91
N GLU A 37 -1.05 -9.01 22.26
CA GLU A 37 0.02 -8.12 21.81
C GLU A 37 0.15 -8.27 20.29
N VAL A 38 -0.06 -7.17 19.56
CA VAL A 38 0.12 -7.13 18.12
C VAL A 38 1.62 -6.96 17.85
N PRO A 39 2.29 -7.93 17.18
CA PRO A 39 3.72 -7.82 16.88
C PRO A 39 4.00 -6.54 16.08
N SER A 40 5.11 -5.86 16.39
CA SER A 40 5.60 -4.71 15.62
C SER A 40 6.35 -5.17 14.37
N PRO A 41 5.76 -5.16 13.16
CA PRO A 41 6.36 -5.79 11.99
C PRO A 41 7.68 -5.15 11.55
N GLN A 42 7.83 -3.84 11.77
CA GLN A 42 9.06 -3.09 11.49
C GLN A 42 10.26 -3.58 12.30
N SER A 43 10.03 -4.21 13.47
CA SER A 43 11.09 -4.77 14.31
C SER A 43 11.59 -6.12 13.83
N ALA A 44 11.02 -6.67 12.75
CA ALA A 44 11.47 -7.94 12.16
C ALA A 44 12.77 -7.81 11.35
N VAL A 45 13.26 -6.60 11.16
CA VAL A 45 14.51 -6.29 10.43
C VAL A 45 15.37 -5.30 11.21
N PRO A 46 16.67 -5.17 10.88
CA PRO A 46 17.54 -4.18 11.52
C PRO A 46 17.00 -2.75 11.45
N SER A 47 17.23 -1.96 12.50
CA SER A 47 16.67 -0.62 12.65
C SER A 47 17.22 0.42 11.66
N ASP A 48 18.31 0.10 10.95
CA ASP A 48 18.85 0.93 9.88
C ASP A 48 18.11 0.74 8.55
N VAL A 49 17.23 -0.26 8.44
CA VAL A 49 16.28 -0.41 7.33
C VAL A 49 15.10 0.54 7.57
N THR A 50 14.82 1.42 6.61
CA THR A 50 13.58 2.20 6.66
C THR A 50 12.45 1.33 6.15
N VAL A 51 11.40 1.18 6.95
CA VAL A 51 10.21 0.40 6.62
C VAL A 51 9.00 1.34 6.63
N ALA A 52 8.17 1.23 5.59
CA ALA A 52 6.83 1.82 5.53
C ALA A 52 5.84 0.77 5.05
N PHE A 53 4.69 0.65 5.70
CA PHE A 53 3.63 -0.24 5.24
C PHE A 53 2.23 0.26 5.56
N ALA A 54 1.26 -0.25 4.81
CA ALA A 54 -0.16 -0.12 5.09
C ALA A 54 -0.89 -1.38 4.62
N VAL A 55 -1.88 -1.82 5.41
CA VAL A 55 -2.82 -2.88 5.06
C VAL A 55 -4.24 -2.33 5.15
N TYR A 56 -5.02 -2.52 4.10
CA TYR A 56 -6.42 -2.12 4.03
C TYR A 56 -7.31 -3.34 3.84
N ASP A 57 -8.35 -3.44 4.67
CA ASP A 57 -9.37 -4.46 4.54
C ASP A 57 -10.62 -3.87 3.89
N ARG A 58 -10.89 -4.27 2.66
CA ARG A 58 -12.03 -3.77 1.87
C ARG A 58 -13.36 -4.18 2.48
N ALA A 59 -13.45 -5.33 3.15
CA ALA A 59 -14.68 -5.74 3.82
C ALA A 59 -14.98 -4.89 5.06
N LEU A 60 -13.93 -4.40 5.74
CA LEU A 60 -14.07 -3.50 6.89
C LEU A 60 -14.08 -2.01 6.50
N GLY A 61 -13.73 -1.68 5.27
CA GLY A 61 -13.66 -0.30 4.78
C GLY A 61 -12.60 0.56 5.48
N ARG A 62 -11.53 -0.05 6.02
CA ARG A 62 -10.50 0.69 6.78
C ARG A 62 -9.10 0.09 6.67
N THR A 63 -8.11 0.95 6.90
CA THR A 63 -6.72 0.53 7.16
C THR A 63 -6.68 -0.20 8.50
N THR A 64 -6.19 -1.44 8.51
CA THR A 64 -6.10 -2.29 9.70
C THR A 64 -4.76 -2.15 10.38
N LEU A 65 -3.69 -1.94 9.61
CA LEU A 65 -2.33 -1.88 10.10
C LEU A 65 -1.51 -0.89 9.25
N SER A 66 -0.71 -0.04 9.89
CA SER A 66 0.14 0.93 9.18
C SER A 66 1.34 1.35 10.00
N HIS A 67 2.45 1.65 9.32
CA HIS A 67 3.66 2.21 9.91
C HIS A 67 4.35 3.09 8.87
N ASN A 68 4.74 4.32 9.25
CA ASN A 68 5.33 5.31 8.34
C ASN A 68 4.55 5.43 7.01
N SER A 69 3.23 5.29 7.05
CA SER A 69 2.44 5.08 5.82
C SER A 69 2.48 6.24 4.84
N HIS A 70 2.78 7.46 5.33
CA HIS A 70 2.95 8.68 4.54
C HIS A 70 4.43 9.00 4.23
N LYS A 71 5.37 8.10 4.54
CA LYS A 71 6.78 8.32 4.20
C LYS A 71 6.94 8.21 2.68
N GLN A 72 7.36 9.32 2.07
CA GLN A 72 7.72 9.36 0.66
C GLN A 72 8.99 8.52 0.41
N ILE A 73 8.88 7.55 -0.49
CA ILE A 73 9.96 6.71 -1.00
C ILE A 73 9.82 6.66 -2.52
N ARG A 74 10.93 6.56 -3.25
CA ARG A 74 10.89 6.40 -4.70
C ARG A 74 10.19 5.09 -5.11
N SER A 75 9.47 5.10 -6.22
CA SER A 75 8.59 4.00 -6.60
C SER A 75 9.24 2.77 -7.16
N ALA A 76 10.37 2.96 -7.82
CA ALA A 76 10.80 2.02 -8.83
C ALA A 76 9.58 1.61 -9.70
N SER A 77 9.42 0.31 -9.94
CA SER A 77 8.37 -0.26 -10.79
C SER A 77 6.94 -0.21 -10.24
N VAL A 78 6.69 0.28 -9.01
CA VAL A 78 5.31 0.41 -8.49
C VAL A 78 4.51 1.48 -9.26
N VAL A 79 5.17 2.54 -9.78
CA VAL A 79 4.53 3.59 -10.59
C VAL A 79 3.88 3.06 -11.88
N LYS A 80 4.27 1.89 -12.36
CA LYS A 80 3.66 1.26 -13.55
C LYS A 80 2.16 1.03 -13.39
N LEU A 81 1.66 0.96 -12.14
CA LEU A 81 0.22 0.99 -11.85
C LEU A 81 -0.44 2.29 -12.31
N LEU A 82 0.20 3.44 -12.04
CA LEU A 82 -0.27 4.76 -12.49
C LEU A 82 -0.16 4.90 -14.01
N ILE A 83 0.91 4.39 -14.61
CA ILE A 83 1.08 4.40 -16.08
C ILE A 83 -0.06 3.63 -16.76
N ALA A 84 -0.35 2.40 -16.30
CA ALA A 84 -1.42 1.59 -16.85
C ALA A 84 -2.80 2.22 -16.61
N LEU A 85 -3.04 2.75 -15.41
CA LEU A 85 -4.32 3.36 -15.08
C LEU A 85 -4.58 4.62 -15.89
N ASP A 86 -3.60 5.51 -15.99
CA ASP A 86 -3.68 6.72 -16.80
C ASP A 86 -3.91 6.41 -18.28
N TYR A 87 -3.22 5.39 -18.82
CA TYR A 87 -3.43 4.92 -20.19
C TYR A 87 -4.89 4.56 -20.47
N LEU A 88 -5.49 3.77 -19.58
CA LEU A 88 -6.84 3.24 -19.70
C LEU A 88 -7.89 4.35 -19.52
N GLU A 89 -7.72 5.19 -18.49
CA GLU A 89 -8.61 6.31 -18.19
C GLU A 89 -8.63 7.34 -19.32
N ALA A 90 -7.46 7.67 -19.90
CA ALA A 90 -7.36 8.64 -20.97
C ALA A 90 -8.09 8.22 -22.25
N ARG A 91 -8.27 6.91 -22.48
CA ARG A 91 -8.90 6.35 -23.69
C ARG A 91 -10.37 6.00 -23.51
N GLY A 92 -10.83 5.83 -22.27
CA GLY A 92 -12.20 5.41 -21.99
C GLY A 92 -12.41 3.90 -22.13
N PRO A 93 -13.45 3.34 -21.50
CA PRO A 93 -13.63 1.90 -21.37
C PRO A 93 -14.06 1.20 -22.67
N ASP A 94 -14.47 1.96 -23.67
CA ASP A 94 -14.92 1.43 -24.97
C ASP A 94 -13.83 1.51 -26.04
N ALA A 95 -12.67 2.10 -25.73
CA ALA A 95 -11.53 2.05 -26.62
C ALA A 95 -10.92 0.64 -26.65
N THR A 96 -10.70 0.15 -27.86
CA THR A 96 -9.86 -1.04 -28.08
C THR A 96 -8.41 -0.66 -27.81
N ILE A 97 -7.73 -1.43 -26.95
CA ILE A 97 -6.28 -1.29 -26.76
C ILE A 97 -5.60 -1.78 -28.06
N PRO A 98 -4.84 -0.91 -28.76
CA PRO A 98 -4.11 -1.33 -29.95
C PRO A 98 -3.15 -2.49 -29.62
N PRO A 99 -2.94 -3.45 -30.54
CA PRO A 99 -2.03 -4.57 -30.30
C PRO A 99 -0.63 -4.15 -29.84
N GLU A 100 -0.08 -3.05 -30.38
CA GLU A 100 1.23 -2.54 -29.96
C GLU A 100 1.26 -2.07 -28.49
N ASP A 101 0.17 -1.51 -27.99
CA ASP A 101 0.09 -1.03 -26.61
C ASP A 101 -0.22 -2.18 -25.66
N LEU A 102 -1.00 -3.17 -26.11
CA LEU A 102 -1.23 -4.41 -25.36
C LEU A 102 0.10 -5.16 -25.13
N ASN A 103 0.95 -5.22 -26.16
CA ASN A 103 2.30 -5.79 -26.10
C ASN A 103 3.26 -5.01 -25.18
N ARG A 104 2.89 -3.81 -24.71
CA ARG A 104 3.63 -3.05 -23.69
C ARG A 104 2.99 -3.21 -22.31
N LEU A 105 1.68 -3.00 -22.20
CA LEU A 105 0.94 -3.01 -20.93
C LEU A 105 1.04 -4.35 -20.21
N VAL A 106 0.89 -5.46 -20.94
CA VAL A 106 0.92 -6.81 -20.36
C VAL A 106 2.27 -7.12 -19.70
N PRO A 107 3.42 -7.08 -20.42
CA PRO A 107 4.71 -7.34 -19.79
C PRO A 107 5.10 -6.26 -18.77
N MET A 108 4.69 -5.00 -18.93
CA MET A 108 4.91 -3.96 -17.92
C MET A 108 4.27 -4.32 -16.58
N LEU A 109 3.07 -4.88 -16.59
CA LEU A 109 2.35 -5.28 -15.38
C LEU A 109 2.86 -6.62 -14.82
N ARG A 110 3.09 -7.62 -15.69
CA ARG A 110 3.44 -9.00 -15.27
C ARG A 110 4.93 -9.18 -14.93
N SER A 111 5.80 -8.86 -15.89
CA SER A 111 7.25 -9.05 -15.80
C SER A 111 7.99 -7.74 -15.52
N SER A 112 7.27 -6.68 -15.17
CA SER A 112 7.83 -5.39 -14.82
C SER A 112 8.71 -4.77 -15.92
N ASP A 113 8.38 -4.98 -17.19
CA ASP A 113 9.17 -4.52 -18.34
C ASP A 113 9.43 -3.00 -18.34
N ASP A 114 10.71 -2.61 -18.25
CA ASP A 114 11.16 -1.21 -18.19
C ASP A 114 11.13 -0.51 -19.55
N TYR A 115 11.33 -1.26 -20.64
CA TYR A 115 11.24 -0.70 -21.98
C TYR A 115 9.79 -0.33 -22.27
N ALA A 116 8.86 -1.25 -22.02
CA ALA A 116 7.43 -1.00 -22.14
C ALA A 116 6.95 0.18 -21.27
N ALA A 117 7.43 0.28 -20.03
CA ALA A 117 7.10 1.40 -19.16
C ALA A 117 7.64 2.73 -19.68
N SER A 118 8.86 2.75 -20.18
CA SER A 118 9.46 3.97 -20.75
C SER A 118 8.68 4.44 -21.99
N GLU A 119 8.29 3.51 -22.87
CA GLU A 119 7.46 3.82 -24.04
C GLU A 119 6.09 4.40 -23.65
N LEU A 120 5.40 3.75 -22.70
CA LEU A 120 4.10 4.22 -22.24
C LEU A 120 4.19 5.52 -21.44
N TRP A 121 5.29 5.73 -20.72
CA TRP A 121 5.58 6.99 -20.03
C TRP A 121 5.67 8.15 -21.00
N VAL A 122 6.46 8.00 -22.07
CA VAL A 122 6.58 9.03 -23.11
C VAL A 122 5.24 9.23 -23.83
N LEU A 123 4.60 8.13 -24.27
CA LEU A 123 3.34 8.16 -25.02
C LEU A 123 2.23 8.89 -24.26
N ASN A 124 2.17 8.73 -22.94
CA ASN A 124 1.13 9.33 -22.11
C ASN A 124 1.56 10.69 -21.51
N GLY A 125 2.62 11.31 -22.01
CA GLY A 125 2.98 12.68 -21.65
C GLY A 125 3.82 12.80 -20.37
N TRP A 126 4.68 11.81 -20.12
CA TRP A 126 5.74 11.85 -19.10
C TRP A 126 5.21 12.05 -17.67
N GLU A 127 5.77 13.00 -16.91
CA GLU A 127 5.42 13.29 -15.51
C GLU A 127 3.94 13.67 -15.34
N LYS A 128 3.26 14.09 -16.42
CA LYS A 128 1.83 14.42 -16.39
C LYS A 128 0.96 13.23 -16.01
N ILE A 129 1.41 12.01 -16.24
CA ILE A 129 0.74 10.79 -15.76
C ILE A 129 0.60 10.87 -14.24
N VAL A 130 1.68 11.19 -13.53
CA VAL A 130 1.70 11.28 -12.06
C VAL A 130 0.83 12.44 -11.60
N GLU A 131 0.92 13.62 -12.24
CA GLU A 131 0.08 14.77 -11.88
C GLU A 131 -1.42 14.45 -12.03
N ARG A 132 -1.84 13.86 -13.16
CA ARG A 132 -3.24 13.50 -13.41
C ARG A 132 -3.74 12.44 -12.44
N MET A 133 -2.97 11.39 -12.21
CA MET A 133 -3.37 10.31 -11.32
C MET A 133 -3.37 10.74 -9.86
N ALA A 134 -2.39 11.53 -9.42
CA ALA A 134 -2.37 12.06 -8.05
C ALA A 134 -3.60 12.93 -7.78
N ALA A 135 -3.95 13.81 -8.71
CA ALA A 135 -5.15 14.63 -8.60
C ALA A 135 -6.44 13.79 -8.61
N LYS A 136 -6.55 12.84 -9.54
CA LYS A 136 -7.75 12.01 -9.72
C LYS A 136 -8.01 11.08 -8.52
N LEU A 137 -6.96 10.48 -7.98
CA LEU A 137 -7.05 9.50 -6.88
C LEU A 137 -6.91 10.15 -5.49
N GLY A 138 -6.64 11.45 -5.42
CA GLY A 138 -6.36 12.14 -4.16
C GLY A 138 -5.11 11.60 -3.45
N LEU A 139 -4.03 11.37 -4.21
CA LEU A 139 -2.75 10.89 -3.69
C LEU A 139 -2.00 12.09 -3.09
N GLU A 140 -1.71 12.02 -1.79
CA GLU A 140 -1.18 13.15 -1.02
C GLU A 140 0.35 13.19 -1.01
N ASP A 141 0.97 12.03 -1.11
CA ASP A 141 2.41 11.83 -1.01
C ASP A 141 3.03 11.48 -2.38
N THR A 142 2.21 11.28 -3.40
CA THR A 142 2.66 10.89 -4.74
C THR A 142 2.95 12.11 -5.58
N ALA A 143 4.18 12.22 -6.07
CA ALA A 143 4.61 13.38 -6.84
C ALA A 143 5.64 13.00 -7.92
N PRO A 144 5.69 13.76 -9.04
CA PRO A 144 6.67 13.52 -10.10
C PRO A 144 8.12 13.50 -9.61
N PRO A 145 9.02 12.79 -10.30
CA PRO A 145 10.45 12.80 -9.99
C PRO A 145 11.08 14.19 -10.21
N VAL A 146 12.15 14.47 -9.45
CA VAL A 146 13.00 15.67 -9.69
C VAL A 146 13.68 15.58 -11.05
N ASP A 147 14.20 14.41 -11.40
CA ASP A 147 14.86 14.16 -12.67
C ASP A 147 13.83 13.75 -13.73
N VAL A 148 13.72 14.56 -14.79
CA VAL A 148 12.77 14.35 -15.88
C VAL A 148 13.06 13.05 -16.61
N GLY A 149 12.02 12.25 -16.88
CA GLY A 149 12.12 10.97 -17.57
C GLY A 149 12.46 9.78 -16.67
N PHE A 150 12.78 10.01 -15.40
CA PHE A 150 13.08 8.94 -14.44
C PHE A 150 11.80 8.49 -13.75
N TRP A 151 10.88 7.86 -14.49
CA TRP A 151 9.58 7.40 -13.97
C TRP A 151 9.71 6.63 -12.65
N GLY A 152 10.75 5.79 -12.51
CA GLY A 152 11.00 4.99 -11.30
C GLY A 152 11.37 5.81 -10.06
N TYR A 153 11.66 7.10 -10.21
CA TYR A 153 11.95 8.02 -9.11
C TYR A 153 10.73 8.83 -8.66
N THR A 154 9.55 8.53 -9.21
CA THR A 154 8.28 9.04 -8.70
C THR A 154 8.19 8.76 -7.20
N ALA A 155 7.88 9.77 -6.40
CA ALA A 155 7.62 9.58 -4.98
C ALA A 155 6.28 8.87 -4.79
N LEU A 156 6.19 7.98 -3.81
CA LEU A 156 4.95 7.41 -3.31
C LEU A 156 5.01 7.24 -1.79
N SER A 157 3.86 6.90 -1.21
CA SER A 157 3.77 6.37 0.15
C SER A 157 2.96 5.08 0.17
N ALA A 158 3.03 4.32 1.27
CA ALA A 158 2.23 3.11 1.42
C ALA A 158 0.72 3.43 1.49
N ALA A 159 0.36 4.59 2.05
CA ALA A 159 -1.02 5.08 2.08
C ALA A 159 -1.56 5.35 0.68
N ASP A 160 -0.77 6.00 -0.18
CA ASP A 160 -1.16 6.28 -1.55
C ASP A 160 -1.22 5.02 -2.41
N VAL A 161 -0.30 4.05 -2.23
CA VAL A 161 -0.41 2.75 -2.92
C VAL A 161 -1.71 2.05 -2.55
N VAL A 162 -2.10 2.07 -1.28
CA VAL A 162 -3.41 1.54 -0.87
C VAL A 162 -4.55 2.26 -1.60
N LYS A 163 -4.51 3.60 -1.73
CA LYS A 163 -5.51 4.36 -2.50
C LYS A 163 -5.55 3.95 -3.98
N ILE A 164 -4.38 3.68 -4.60
CA ILE A 164 -4.31 3.19 -6.00
C ILE A 164 -5.06 1.86 -6.16
N TYR A 165 -4.75 0.86 -5.33
CA TYR A 165 -5.45 -0.43 -5.41
C TYR A 165 -6.93 -0.32 -5.08
N ARG A 166 -7.32 0.52 -4.11
CA ARG A 166 -8.72 0.78 -3.80
C ARG A 166 -9.47 1.37 -5.00
N TYR A 167 -8.88 2.36 -5.67
CA TYR A 167 -9.47 2.92 -6.88
C TYR A 167 -9.66 1.83 -7.94
N VAL A 168 -8.62 1.04 -8.23
CA VAL A 168 -8.69 -0.06 -9.21
C VAL A 168 -9.78 -1.07 -8.86
N LEU A 169 -9.92 -1.46 -7.59
CA LEU A 169 -10.83 -2.51 -7.16
C LEU A 169 -12.28 -2.05 -6.98
N ASP A 170 -12.48 -0.82 -6.50
CA ASP A 170 -13.77 -0.37 -5.98
C ASP A 170 -14.42 0.73 -6.84
N GLU A 171 -13.64 1.51 -7.60
CA GLU A 171 -14.13 2.73 -8.27
C GLU A 171 -13.91 2.72 -9.80
N ALA A 172 -12.80 2.14 -10.26
CA ALA A 172 -12.44 2.10 -11.68
C ALA A 172 -13.49 1.33 -12.49
N HIS A 173 -13.60 1.66 -13.78
CA HIS A 173 -14.48 0.92 -14.67
C HIS A 173 -14.15 -0.59 -14.64
N PRO A 174 -15.15 -1.51 -14.63
CA PRO A 174 -14.90 -2.95 -14.49
C PRO A 174 -13.89 -3.54 -15.48
N LYS A 175 -13.84 -3.02 -16.72
CA LYS A 175 -12.84 -3.40 -17.74
C LYS A 175 -11.41 -3.03 -17.32
N TYR A 176 -11.20 -1.89 -16.67
CA TYR A 176 -9.88 -1.46 -16.18
C TYR A 176 -9.44 -2.31 -15.00
N ARG A 177 -10.37 -2.54 -14.05
CA ARG A 177 -10.15 -3.42 -12.91
C ARG A 177 -9.73 -4.81 -13.37
N ALA A 178 -10.50 -5.43 -14.26
CA ALA A 178 -10.19 -6.75 -14.81
C ALA A 178 -8.82 -6.73 -15.49
N PHE A 179 -8.56 -5.77 -16.40
CA PHE A 179 -7.28 -5.70 -17.09
C PHE A 179 -6.08 -5.58 -16.13
N ILE A 180 -6.14 -4.70 -15.13
CA ILE A 180 -5.03 -4.51 -14.20
C ILE A 180 -4.89 -5.73 -13.29
N MET A 181 -5.95 -6.14 -12.59
CA MET A 181 -5.87 -7.20 -11.59
C MET A 181 -5.58 -8.57 -12.22
N ASP A 182 -6.15 -8.90 -13.38
CA ASP A 182 -5.87 -10.16 -14.07
C ASP A 182 -4.38 -10.26 -14.46
N ASN A 183 -3.75 -9.14 -14.85
CA ASN A 183 -2.32 -9.10 -15.12
C ASN A 183 -1.48 -9.19 -13.83
N LEU A 184 -1.89 -8.56 -12.73
CA LEU A 184 -1.16 -8.66 -11.46
C LEU A 184 -1.27 -10.05 -10.81
N HIS A 185 -2.38 -10.77 -11.02
CA HIS A 185 -2.52 -12.18 -10.63
C HIS A 185 -1.65 -13.11 -11.48
N GLN A 186 -1.29 -12.68 -12.69
CA GLN A 186 -0.40 -13.38 -13.62
C GLN A 186 1.01 -12.78 -13.62
N ALA A 187 1.40 -12.08 -12.55
CA ALA A 187 2.76 -11.62 -12.38
C ALA A 187 3.73 -12.81 -12.44
N THR A 188 4.83 -12.62 -13.15
CA THR A 188 5.82 -13.68 -13.42
C THR A 188 6.80 -13.79 -12.27
N THR A 189 7.44 -14.95 -12.11
CA THR A 189 8.55 -15.08 -11.16
C THR A 189 9.74 -14.27 -11.65
N CYS A 190 10.04 -14.34 -12.95
CA CYS A 190 11.15 -13.60 -13.53
C CYS A 190 10.70 -12.29 -14.14
N ALA A 191 11.33 -11.20 -13.75
CA ALA A 191 11.19 -9.92 -14.42
C ALA A 191 11.87 -9.95 -15.80
N THR A 192 11.50 -9.00 -16.66
CA THR A 192 12.08 -8.81 -17.99
C THR A 192 13.61 -8.60 -17.92
N ASP A 193 14.10 -7.92 -16.90
CA ASP A 193 15.53 -7.68 -16.67
C ASP A 193 16.27 -8.88 -16.03
N GLY A 194 15.56 -9.99 -15.81
CA GLY A 194 16.10 -11.23 -15.23
C GLY A 194 16.15 -11.25 -13.71
N PHE A 195 15.66 -10.21 -13.02
CA PHE A 195 15.54 -10.23 -11.56
C PHE A 195 14.36 -11.13 -11.11
N ASP A 196 14.50 -11.72 -9.93
CA ASP A 196 13.48 -12.60 -9.32
C ASP A 196 12.43 -11.78 -8.54
N GLN A 197 11.18 -11.80 -8.99
CA GLN A 197 10.05 -11.08 -8.40
C GLN A 197 9.33 -11.86 -7.28
N SER A 198 9.78 -13.06 -6.90
CA SER A 198 9.10 -13.91 -5.91
C SER A 198 9.26 -13.47 -4.45
N PHE A 199 9.94 -12.36 -4.16
CA PHE A 199 10.07 -11.82 -2.80
C PHE A 199 8.78 -11.17 -2.28
N GLY A 200 8.69 -10.89 -0.99
CA GLY A 200 7.56 -10.12 -0.44
C GLY A 200 6.25 -10.92 -0.46
N LEU A 201 5.16 -10.30 -0.96
CA LEU A 201 3.81 -10.87 -0.96
C LEU A 201 3.74 -12.32 -1.47
N PRO A 202 4.23 -12.65 -2.69
CA PRO A 202 4.17 -14.01 -3.24
C PRO A 202 4.88 -15.08 -2.40
N SER A 203 5.91 -14.72 -1.62
CA SER A 203 6.61 -15.66 -0.73
C SER A 203 6.08 -15.67 0.70
N ALA A 204 5.47 -14.56 1.16
CA ALA A 204 5.12 -14.36 2.56
C ALA A 204 3.66 -14.70 2.88
N VAL A 205 2.76 -14.59 1.90
CA VAL A 205 1.31 -14.73 2.11
C VAL A 205 0.83 -16.01 1.41
N PRO A 206 0.16 -16.93 2.13
CA PRO A 206 -0.38 -18.14 1.52
C PRO A 206 -1.64 -17.85 0.69
N GLY A 207 -1.85 -18.67 -0.34
CA GLY A 207 -3.01 -18.57 -1.23
C GLY A 207 -2.74 -17.70 -2.45
N GLU A 208 -3.80 -17.35 -3.16
CA GLU A 208 -3.72 -16.49 -4.34
C GLU A 208 -3.43 -15.04 -3.94
N VAL A 209 -2.49 -14.44 -4.67
CA VAL A 209 -2.09 -13.03 -4.54
C VAL A 209 -2.07 -12.40 -5.92
N ALA A 210 -2.25 -11.09 -5.99
CA ALA A 210 -1.88 -10.26 -7.13
C ALA A 210 -0.83 -9.27 -6.65
N TYR A 211 0.23 -9.02 -7.41
CA TYR A 211 1.30 -8.17 -6.93
C TYR A 211 2.00 -7.36 -8.03
N LYS A 212 2.49 -6.17 -7.63
CA LYS A 212 3.46 -5.38 -8.37
C LYS A 212 4.65 -5.08 -7.48
N GLN A 213 5.80 -5.60 -7.88
CA GLN A 213 7.08 -5.33 -7.22
C GLN A 213 7.72 -4.03 -7.72
N GLY A 214 8.64 -3.48 -6.93
CA GLY A 214 9.56 -2.41 -7.33
C GLY A 214 10.92 -2.54 -6.68
N TRP A 215 12.00 -2.32 -7.43
CA TRP A 215 13.36 -2.29 -6.92
C TRP A 215 14.22 -1.28 -7.66
N SER A 216 15.25 -0.76 -7.01
CA SER A 216 16.26 0.09 -7.66
C SER A 216 17.54 0.17 -6.83
N ARG A 217 18.65 0.53 -7.49
CA ARG A 217 20.02 0.53 -6.94
C ARG A 217 20.57 -0.86 -6.58
N PHE A 218 20.28 -1.84 -7.43
CA PHE A 218 20.91 -3.17 -7.39
C PHE A 218 21.77 -3.49 -8.62
N GLY A 219 22.01 -2.49 -9.48
CA GLY A 219 22.64 -2.68 -10.80
C GLY A 219 21.66 -3.20 -11.84
N ASP A 220 22.13 -3.33 -13.09
CA ASP A 220 21.31 -3.77 -14.24
C ASP A 220 21.34 -5.29 -14.43
N THR A 221 22.21 -5.99 -13.71
CA THR A 221 22.39 -7.44 -13.80
C THR A 221 22.08 -8.08 -12.44
N PRO A 222 21.14 -9.03 -12.37
CA PRO A 222 20.86 -9.75 -11.13
C PRO A 222 22.07 -10.59 -10.72
N PRO A 223 22.32 -10.78 -9.41
CA PRO A 223 23.41 -11.66 -8.96
C PRO A 223 23.19 -13.12 -9.37
N ARG A 224 21.92 -13.52 -9.54
CA ARG A 224 21.50 -14.82 -10.06
C ARG A 224 20.38 -14.58 -11.07
N PRO A 225 20.62 -14.78 -12.38
CA PRO A 225 19.58 -14.63 -13.39
C PRO A 225 18.40 -15.55 -13.11
N CYS A 226 17.21 -14.98 -13.01
CA CYS A 226 15.95 -15.69 -13.01
C CYS A 226 15.67 -16.16 -14.44
N VAL A 227 15.38 -17.45 -14.60
CA VAL A 227 15.09 -18.04 -15.91
C VAL A 227 13.72 -18.69 -15.87
N GLU A 228 12.77 -18.08 -16.58
CA GLU A 228 11.49 -18.67 -16.99
C GLU A 228 11.49 -18.77 -18.53
N PRO A 229 10.68 -19.65 -19.15
CA PRO A 229 10.50 -19.66 -20.59
C PRO A 229 10.22 -18.23 -21.08
N PRO A 230 10.93 -17.74 -22.11
CA PRO A 230 10.77 -16.36 -22.53
C PRO A 230 9.32 -16.10 -22.95
N HIS A 231 8.73 -15.04 -22.39
CA HIS A 231 7.50 -14.48 -22.94
C HIS A 231 7.85 -13.69 -24.20
N ASP A 232 7.07 -13.87 -25.27
CA ASP A 232 7.30 -13.26 -26.57
C ASP A 232 7.51 -11.73 -26.42
N ARG A 233 8.75 -11.29 -26.68
CA ARG A 233 9.06 -9.87 -26.82
C ARG A 233 8.96 -9.51 -28.29
N THR A 234 8.05 -8.60 -28.60
CA THR A 234 8.09 -7.91 -29.89
C THR A 234 8.99 -6.68 -29.72
N PRO A 235 10.09 -6.54 -30.47
CA PRO A 235 10.83 -5.29 -30.52
C PRO A 235 9.88 -4.20 -31.03
N LEU A 236 9.69 -3.15 -30.23
CA LEU A 236 8.85 -2.01 -30.61
C LEU A 236 9.74 -0.78 -30.87
N PRO A 237 9.33 0.16 -31.74
CA PRO A 237 10.07 1.38 -31.98
C PRO A 237 9.98 2.32 -30.79
N ALA A 238 11.05 3.09 -30.55
CA ALA A 238 11.12 4.06 -29.47
C ALA A 238 10.16 5.26 -29.68
N ALA A 239 9.57 5.73 -28.59
CA ALA A 239 8.77 6.93 -28.57
C ALA A 239 9.62 8.17 -28.90
N LYS A 240 9.06 9.07 -29.71
CA LYS A 240 9.83 10.14 -30.41
C LYS A 240 9.77 11.51 -29.75
N ASP A 241 8.88 11.70 -28.78
CA ASP A 241 8.61 13.00 -28.19
C ASP A 241 9.45 13.23 -26.94
N GLY A 242 9.95 14.46 -26.74
CA GLY A 242 10.66 14.86 -25.52
C GLY A 242 9.71 15.26 -24.38
N PRO A 243 10.22 15.40 -23.15
CA PRO A 243 9.39 15.73 -21.99
C PRO A 243 8.80 17.15 -22.08
N PRO A 244 7.51 17.33 -21.75
CA PRO A 244 6.90 18.65 -21.67
C PRO A 244 7.35 19.43 -20.41
N PRO A 245 7.11 20.75 -20.35
CA PRO A 245 7.33 21.53 -19.13
C PRO A 245 6.46 21.03 -17.95
N ARG A 246 7.06 20.94 -16.76
CA ARG A 246 6.38 20.53 -15.51
C ARG A 246 5.44 21.63 -15.00
N THR A 247 4.34 21.25 -14.35
CA THR A 247 3.41 22.21 -13.70
C THR A 247 3.25 21.97 -12.20
N ALA A 248 3.58 20.78 -11.69
CA ALA A 248 3.57 20.47 -10.27
C ALA A 248 4.99 20.44 -9.65
N PRO A 249 5.12 20.70 -8.33
CA PRO A 249 6.37 20.49 -7.62
C PRO A 249 6.77 19.00 -7.64
N ALA A 250 8.06 18.74 -7.87
CA ALA A 250 8.63 17.40 -7.81
C ALA A 250 9.06 17.05 -6.38
N ALA A 251 9.00 15.77 -6.03
CA ALA A 251 9.39 15.31 -4.71
C ALA A 251 10.88 14.93 -4.64
N ASP A 252 11.56 15.41 -3.60
CA ASP A 252 12.93 15.04 -3.27
C ASP A 252 12.92 13.79 -2.37
N VAL A 253 13.23 12.64 -2.97
CA VAL A 253 13.25 11.33 -2.30
C VAL A 253 14.67 10.79 -2.24
N ASP A 254 14.95 9.87 -1.31
CA ASP A 254 16.26 9.22 -1.24
C ASP A 254 16.54 8.46 -2.55
N LEU A 255 17.51 8.94 -3.32
CA LEU A 255 17.98 8.31 -4.56
C LEU A 255 19.22 7.44 -4.37
N THR A 256 19.74 7.30 -3.15
CA THR A 256 21.05 6.69 -2.87
C THR A 256 20.95 5.27 -2.31
N ARG A 257 20.06 5.06 -1.35
CA ARG A 257 19.86 3.79 -0.65
C ARG A 257 19.12 2.79 -1.51
N PRO A 258 19.44 1.48 -1.56
CA PRO A 258 18.63 0.50 -2.28
C PRO A 258 17.17 0.48 -1.83
N ALA A 259 16.25 0.37 -2.78
CA ALA A 259 14.81 0.33 -2.50
C ALA A 259 14.28 -1.00 -3.01
N MET A 260 13.48 -1.68 -2.19
CA MET A 260 12.78 -2.89 -2.60
C MET A 260 11.38 -2.88 -2.00
N HIS A 261 10.37 -3.14 -2.83
CA HIS A 261 8.97 -2.89 -2.51
C HIS A 261 8.13 -4.06 -2.98
N THR A 262 7.16 -4.43 -2.15
CA THR A 262 6.08 -5.34 -2.54
C THR A 262 4.74 -4.70 -2.27
N THR A 263 3.85 -4.77 -3.27
CA THR A 263 2.52 -4.18 -3.21
C THR A 263 1.54 -5.10 -3.92
N GLY A 264 0.29 -5.14 -3.48
CA GLY A 264 -0.66 -6.05 -4.07
C GLY A 264 -1.87 -6.35 -3.20
N THR A 265 -2.54 -7.43 -3.56
CA THR A 265 -3.75 -7.93 -2.90
C THR A 265 -3.59 -9.38 -2.47
N TYR A 266 -4.37 -9.77 -1.46
CA TYR A 266 -4.44 -11.14 -0.99
C TYR A 266 -5.81 -11.44 -0.35
N GLY A 267 -6.05 -12.74 -0.15
CA GLY A 267 -7.30 -13.25 0.38
C GLY A 267 -8.42 -13.26 -0.67
N PRO A 268 -9.60 -13.83 -0.31
CA PRO A 268 -10.67 -14.05 -1.26
C PRO A 268 -11.10 -12.76 -1.98
N ALA A 269 -11.20 -12.81 -3.31
CA ALA A 269 -11.64 -11.71 -4.16
C ALA A 269 -10.92 -10.37 -3.88
N ASP A 270 -9.60 -10.43 -3.68
CA ASP A 270 -8.75 -9.28 -3.39
C ASP A 270 -9.21 -8.47 -2.17
N ARG A 271 -9.75 -9.14 -1.14
CA ARG A 271 -10.29 -8.46 0.05
C ARG A 271 -9.27 -7.54 0.72
N LYS A 272 -8.01 -7.96 0.78
CA LYS A 272 -6.95 -7.24 1.48
C LYS A 272 -6.00 -6.60 0.48
N ILE A 273 -5.61 -5.37 0.74
CA ILE A 273 -4.57 -4.64 0.00
C ILE A 273 -3.39 -4.46 0.96
N MET A 274 -2.17 -4.73 0.49
CA MET A 274 -0.94 -4.51 1.24
C MET A 274 0.07 -3.74 0.40
N ALA A 275 0.73 -2.76 1.03
CA ALA A 275 1.92 -2.12 0.52
C ALA A 275 3.02 -2.21 1.59
N VAL A 276 4.19 -2.74 1.24
CA VAL A 276 5.39 -2.75 2.08
C VAL A 276 6.55 -2.18 1.26
N LEU A 277 7.11 -1.09 1.74
CA LEU A 277 8.16 -0.32 1.08
C LEU A 277 9.39 -0.28 2.00
N THR A 278 10.57 -0.63 1.47
CA THR A 278 11.82 -0.50 2.21
C THR A 278 12.86 0.36 1.50
N LEU A 279 13.65 1.09 2.30
CA LEU A 279 14.98 1.56 1.91
C LEU A 279 16.01 0.82 2.75
N GLU A 280 17.01 0.25 2.10
CA GLU A 280 18.08 -0.53 2.73
C GLU A 280 19.32 0.34 2.96
N PRO A 281 20.21 -0.03 3.90
CA PRO A 281 21.54 0.54 3.97
C PRO A 281 22.28 0.42 2.63
N VAL A 282 23.09 1.42 2.28
CA VAL A 282 23.93 1.39 1.08
C VAL A 282 24.84 0.16 1.11
N GLY A 283 24.96 -0.54 -0.01
CA GLY A 283 25.73 -1.78 -0.13
C GLY A 283 24.96 -3.05 0.23
N THR A 284 23.70 -2.95 0.66
CA THR A 284 22.84 -4.13 0.87
C THR A 284 22.64 -4.87 -0.45
N THR A 285 22.89 -6.18 -0.46
CA THR A 285 22.74 -7.03 -1.66
C THR A 285 21.27 -7.30 -1.99
N TRP A 286 21.01 -7.69 -3.23
CA TRP A 286 19.69 -8.14 -3.69
C TRP A 286 19.08 -9.20 -2.75
N ASP A 287 19.80 -10.30 -2.52
CA ASP A 287 19.31 -11.42 -1.71
C ASP A 287 19.00 -11.00 -0.27
N THR A 288 19.83 -10.11 0.31
CA THR A 288 19.60 -9.58 1.65
C THR A 288 18.35 -8.71 1.70
N SER A 289 18.16 -7.82 0.72
CA SER A 289 16.98 -6.96 0.64
C SER A 289 15.70 -7.77 0.39
N ALA A 290 15.75 -8.74 -0.53
CA ALA A 290 14.64 -9.65 -0.82
C ALA A 290 14.23 -10.44 0.43
N HIS A 291 15.19 -10.97 1.17
CA HIS A 291 14.94 -11.67 2.42
C HIS A 291 14.31 -10.76 3.47
N ARG A 292 14.86 -9.55 3.69
CA ARG A 292 14.36 -8.58 4.67
C ARG A 292 12.94 -8.12 4.34
N LEU A 293 12.69 -7.73 3.10
CA LEU A 293 11.36 -7.33 2.64
C LEU A 293 10.35 -8.47 2.84
N THR A 294 10.71 -9.70 2.50
CA THR A 294 9.85 -10.88 2.71
C THR A 294 9.57 -11.12 4.19
N THR A 295 10.58 -10.97 5.05
CA THR A 295 10.45 -11.10 6.51
C THR A 295 9.49 -10.05 7.09
N VAL A 296 9.63 -8.77 6.71
CA VAL A 296 8.68 -7.71 7.12
C VAL A 296 7.28 -8.01 6.58
N THR A 297 7.15 -8.40 5.31
CA THR A 297 5.85 -8.70 4.69
C THR A 297 5.13 -9.81 5.45
N LYS A 298 5.85 -10.87 5.83
CA LYS A 298 5.31 -11.97 6.63
C LYS A 298 4.86 -11.48 8.01
N ALA A 299 5.66 -10.63 8.66
CA ALA A 299 5.29 -10.05 9.95
C ALA A 299 4.03 -9.16 9.85
N VAL A 300 3.91 -8.35 8.79
CA VAL A 300 2.73 -7.53 8.49
C VAL A 300 1.49 -8.41 8.29
N TYR A 301 1.60 -9.47 7.49
CA TYR A 301 0.51 -10.43 7.27
C TYR A 301 0.04 -11.09 8.57
N LEU A 302 0.98 -11.56 9.41
CA LEU A 302 0.65 -12.20 10.68
C LEU A 302 -0.01 -11.22 11.67
N ALA A 303 0.46 -9.97 11.73
CA ALA A 303 -0.15 -8.94 12.57
C ALA A 303 -1.57 -8.55 12.08
N ASP A 304 -1.77 -8.38 10.76
CA ASP A 304 -3.11 -8.13 10.20
C ASP A 304 -4.10 -9.26 10.52
N ARG A 305 -3.66 -10.52 10.48
CA ARG A 305 -4.49 -11.67 10.85
C ARG A 305 -4.96 -11.66 12.30
N VAL A 306 -4.21 -11.08 13.22
CA VAL A 306 -4.65 -10.91 14.62
C VAL A 306 -5.70 -9.81 14.71
N LEU A 307 -5.57 -8.76 13.89
CA LEU A 307 -6.43 -7.57 13.91
C LEU A 307 -7.77 -7.73 13.19
N THR A 308 -7.92 -8.76 12.34
CA THR A 308 -9.16 -9.00 11.58
C THR A 308 -9.78 -10.38 11.76
N GLN A 309 -9.38 -11.08 12.83
CA GLN A 309 -10.22 -12.13 13.43
C GLN A 309 -11.41 -11.47 14.14
#